data_AF-A0A661VPX0-F1
#
_entry.id   AF-A0A661VPX0-F1
#
_cell.length_a   1.000
_cell.length_b   1.000
_cell.length_c   1.000
_cell.angle_alpha   90.00
_cell.angle_beta   90.00
_cell.angle_gamma   90.00
#
_symmetry.space_group_name_H-M   'P 1'
#
loop_
_entity.id
_entity.type
_entity.pdbx_description
1 polymer ?
#
loop_
_entity_poly.entity_id
_entity_poly.type
_entity_poly.pdbx_seq_one_letter_code
_entity_poly.pdbx_strand_id
1 'polypeptide(L)'
;MGRVATLTGVRSFSRFGVLRTDGKGLVVGFEEKPLVDALINGGFFVFEREVLNYLGDSDDVVLEREPLQRLAAEGQLAIYEHHGFWRAMDTFKDAQEMNVIWRESAPWKMW
;
A
#
# COMPACT_ATOMS: atom_id res chain seq x y z
N MET A 1 19.41 4.59 13.07
CA MET A 1 18.45 4.17 14.11
C MET A 1 17.48 3.20 13.45
N GLY A 2 17.60 1.91 13.76
CA GLY A 2 16.69 0.89 13.23
C GLY A 2 15.34 0.94 13.96
N ARG A 3 14.26 0.63 13.25
CA ARG A 3 12.94 0.35 13.82
C ARG A 3 12.67 -1.14 13.66
N VAL A 4 11.84 -1.73 14.53
CA VAL A 4 11.55 -3.17 14.49
C VAL A 4 10.97 -3.61 13.14
N ALA A 5 10.17 -2.75 12.50
CA ALA A 5 9.59 -3.02 11.20
C ALA A 5 9.76 -1.82 10.26
N THR A 6 9.99 -2.08 8.98
CA THR A 6 9.85 -1.12 7.89
C THR A 6 8.92 -1.70 6.84
N LEU A 7 7.90 -0.95 6.41
CA LEU A 7 7.05 -1.33 5.30
C LEU A 7 7.26 -0.42 4.10
N THR A 8 6.98 -0.93 2.91
CA THR A 8 6.99 -0.14 1.69
C THR A 8 5.67 0.61 1.54
N GLY A 9 5.72 1.94 1.59
CA GLY A 9 4.60 2.82 1.28
C GLY A 9 4.55 3.12 -0.21
N VAL A 10 3.37 2.96 -0.81
CA VAL A 10 3.16 3.22 -2.25
C VAL A 10 1.96 4.15 -2.45
N ARG A 11 2.00 4.96 -3.50
CA ARG A 11 0.82 5.72 -3.95
C ARG A 11 -0.02 4.82 -4.84
N SER A 12 -1.34 4.90 -4.70
CA SER A 12 -2.28 4.16 -5.54
C SER A 12 -3.24 5.11 -6.24
N PHE A 13 -3.75 4.69 -7.39
CA PHE A 13 -4.86 5.37 -8.04
C PHE A 13 -6.14 5.07 -7.27
N SER A 14 -7.00 6.08 -7.14
CA SER A 14 -8.34 5.91 -6.60
C SER A 14 -9.10 4.88 -7.43
N ARG A 15 -9.86 4.01 -6.75
CA ARG A 15 -10.77 3.07 -7.44
C ARG A 15 -11.94 3.80 -8.10
N PHE A 16 -12.23 5.02 -7.67
CA PHE A 16 -13.39 5.83 -8.09
C PHE A 16 -12.97 7.21 -8.60
N GLY A 17 -13.87 7.85 -9.35
CA GLY A 17 -13.76 9.28 -9.63
C GLY A 17 -13.84 10.11 -8.35
N VAL A 18 -12.96 11.09 -8.21
CA VAL A 18 -12.91 11.99 -7.04
C VAL A 18 -13.53 13.33 -7.43
N LEU A 19 -14.43 13.81 -6.57
CA LEU A 19 -15.11 15.09 -6.74
C LEU A 19 -14.49 16.14 -5.82
N ARG A 20 -14.25 17.33 -6.36
CA ARG A 20 -14.04 18.54 -5.56
C ARG A 20 -15.34 19.34 -5.55
N THR A 21 -15.86 19.64 -4.37
CA THR A 21 -17.12 20.38 -4.21
C THR A 21 -16.88 21.72 -3.53
N ASP A 22 -17.81 22.66 -3.71
CA ASP A 22 -17.78 23.99 -3.06
C ASP A 22 -18.38 23.99 -1.64
N GLY A 23 -18.78 22.81 -1.13
CA GLY A 23 -19.49 22.66 0.14
C GLY A 23 -20.96 23.11 0.15
N LYS A 24 -21.48 23.63 -0.97
CA LYS A 24 -22.88 24.08 -1.15
C LYS A 24 -23.68 23.19 -2.09
N GLY A 25 -23.10 22.08 -2.51
CA GLY A 25 -23.74 21.08 -3.37
C GLY A 25 -23.38 21.20 -4.85
N LEU A 26 -22.42 22.06 -5.22
CA LEU A 26 -21.90 22.12 -6.60
C LEU A 26 -20.54 21.44 -6.72
N VAL A 27 -20.36 20.67 -7.79
CA VAL A 27 -19.08 20.08 -8.18
C VAL A 27 -18.27 21.13 -8.94
N VAL A 28 -17.06 21.42 -8.45
CA VAL A 28 -16.12 22.38 -9.05
C VAL A 28 -14.89 21.69 -9.65
N GLY A 29 -14.85 20.36 -9.63
CA GLY A 29 -13.81 19.54 -10.24
C GLY A 29 -14.16 18.05 -10.19
N PHE A 30 -13.77 17.33 -11.24
CA PHE A 30 -13.92 15.89 -11.37
C PHE A 30 -12.62 15.32 -11.93
N GLU A 31 -12.08 14.31 -11.27
CA GLU A 31 -10.92 13.56 -11.76
C GLU A 31 -11.24 12.07 -11.72
N GLU A 32 -11.15 11.38 -12.86
CA GLU A 32 -11.40 9.95 -12.91
C GLU A 32 -10.15 9.20 -12.44
N LYS A 33 -10.29 8.43 -11.35
CA LYS A 33 -9.23 7.58 -10.78
C LYS A 33 -7.89 8.31 -10.61
N PRO A 34 -7.86 9.49 -9.94
CA PRO A 34 -6.62 10.22 -9.69
C PRO A 34 -5.64 9.41 -8.84
N LEU A 35 -4.37 9.79 -8.88
CA LEU A 35 -3.42 9.34 -7.87
C LEU A 35 -3.82 9.90 -6.51
N VAL A 36 -3.98 9.02 -5.51
CA VAL A 36 -4.33 9.44 -4.15
C VAL A 36 -3.09 10.02 -3.46
N ASP A 37 -3.27 11.09 -2.69
CA ASP A 37 -2.16 11.75 -1.96
C ASP A 37 -1.78 11.02 -0.65
N ALA A 38 -2.41 9.88 -0.37
CA ALA A 38 -2.10 9.02 0.76
C ALA A 38 -1.23 7.85 0.32
N LEU A 39 -0.30 7.45 1.18
CA LEU A 39 0.43 6.19 1.04
C LEU A 39 -0.44 5.04 1.55
N ILE A 40 -0.39 3.93 0.83
CA ILE A 40 -0.95 2.66 1.27
C ILE A 40 0.18 1.66 1.55
N ASN A 41 -0.13 0.64 2.33
CA ASN A 41 0.77 -0.49 2.55
C ASN A 41 0.97 -1.27 1.23
N GLY A 42 2.21 -1.27 0.72
CA GLY A 42 2.59 -1.95 -0.51
C GLY A 42 3.01 -3.41 -0.34
N GLY A 43 3.01 -3.94 0.90
CA GLY A 43 3.18 -5.37 1.21
C GLY A 43 4.63 -5.88 1.31
N PHE A 44 5.63 -5.08 0.95
CA PHE A 44 7.04 -5.46 1.11
C PHE A 44 7.59 -4.93 2.43
N PHE A 45 8.05 -5.85 3.28
CA PHE A 45 8.50 -5.57 4.64
C PHE A 45 9.96 -5.95 4.86
N VAL A 46 10.62 -5.20 5.75
CA VAL A 46 11.87 -5.57 6.39
C VAL A 46 11.63 -5.58 7.90
N PHE A 47 11.96 -6.70 8.53
CA PHE A 47 11.75 -6.89 9.97
C PHE A 47 13.06 -7.21 10.68
N GLU A 48 13.22 -6.64 11.86
CA GLU A 48 14.14 -7.15 12.87
C GLU A 48 13.47 -8.32 13.61
N ARG A 49 14.28 -9.19 14.23
CA ARG A 49 13.77 -10.40 14.90
C ARG A 49 12.79 -10.09 16.03
N GLU A 50 12.92 -8.92 16.67
CA GLU A 50 12.01 -8.42 17.71
C GLU A 50 10.55 -8.31 17.24
N VAL A 51 10.27 -8.30 15.93
CA VAL A 51 8.90 -8.30 15.40
C VAL A 51 8.08 -9.48 15.93
N LEU A 52 8.73 -10.61 16.24
CA LEU A 52 8.07 -11.80 16.75
C LEU A 52 7.38 -11.55 18.10
N ASN A 53 7.82 -10.55 18.89
CA ASN A 53 7.17 -10.16 20.15
C ASN A 53 5.80 -9.46 19.93
N TYR A 54 5.51 -9.07 18.69
CA TYR A 54 4.24 -8.47 18.29
C TYR A 54 3.29 -9.49 17.65
N LEU A 55 3.78 -10.69 17.35
CA LEU A 55 2.98 -11.79 16.84
C LEU A 55 2.53 -12.60 18.05
N GLY A 56 1.22 -12.60 18.35
CA GLY A 56 0.68 -13.43 19.43
C GLY A 56 0.91 -14.93 19.20
N ASP A 57 0.60 -15.74 20.22
CA ASP A 57 0.83 -17.19 20.19
C ASP A 57 -0.24 -17.99 19.40
N SER A 58 -1.14 -17.30 18.69
CA SER A 58 -2.28 -17.90 18.01
C SER A 58 -2.13 -17.84 16.49
N ASP A 59 -2.65 -18.84 15.79
CA ASP A 59 -2.58 -18.94 14.32
C ASP A 59 -3.53 -17.95 13.60
N ASP A 60 -4.39 -17.24 14.33
CA ASP A 60 -5.34 -16.25 13.78
C ASP A 60 -4.81 -14.81 13.76
N VAL A 61 -3.52 -14.62 14.04
CA VAL A 61 -2.86 -13.31 14.00
C VAL A 61 -2.89 -12.73 12.58
N VAL A 62 -3.56 -11.60 12.43
CA VAL A 62 -3.55 -10.80 11.19
C VAL A 62 -2.52 -9.69 11.36
N LEU A 63 -1.41 -9.79 10.62
CA LEU A 63 -0.28 -8.86 10.69
C LEU A 63 -0.73 -7.40 10.58
N GLU A 64 -1.62 -7.09 9.63
CA GLU A 64 -2.09 -5.75 9.32
C GLU A 64 -3.04 -5.14 10.35
N ARG A 65 -3.39 -5.89 11.41
CA ARG A 65 -4.22 -5.42 12.52
C ARG A 65 -3.35 -5.05 13.72
N GLU A 66 -3.51 -5.80 14.81
CA GLU A 66 -2.90 -5.51 16.11
C GLU A 66 -1.37 -5.40 16.04
N PRO A 67 -0.63 -6.26 15.32
CA PRO A 67 0.83 -6.16 15.25
C PRO A 67 1.31 -4.84 14.64
N LEU A 68 0.87 -4.49 13.42
CA LEU A 68 1.28 -3.24 12.78
C LEU A 68 0.75 -1.99 13.51
N GLN A 69 -0.46 -2.06 14.09
CA GLN A 69 -1.01 -0.96 14.88
C GLN A 69 -0.17 -0.68 16.14
N ARG A 70 0.27 -1.73 16.84
CA ARG A 70 1.15 -1.61 18.01
C ARG A 70 2.54 -1.09 17.64
N LEU A 71 3.15 -1.68 16.60
CA LEU A 71 4.43 -1.18 16.09
C LEU A 71 4.35 0.30 15.73
N ALA A 72 3.27 0.75 15.08
CA ALA A 72 3.07 2.16 14.76
C ALA A 72 2.89 3.02 16.02
N ALA A 73 2.03 2.60 16.96
CA ALA A 73 1.76 3.31 18.20
C ALA A 73 3.01 3.47 19.09
N GLU A 74 3.90 2.48 19.07
CA GLU A 74 5.18 2.48 19.81
C GLU A 74 6.33 3.15 19.03
N GLY A 75 6.05 3.67 17.83
CA GLY A 75 7.05 4.29 16.96
C GLY A 75 8.08 3.31 16.40
N GLN A 76 7.77 2.02 16.36
CA GLN A 76 8.62 0.94 15.86
C GLN A 76 8.29 0.50 14.43
N LEU A 77 7.39 1.21 13.75
CA LEU A 77 7.09 1.03 12.32
C LEU A 77 7.63 2.20 11.50
N ALA A 78 8.62 1.95 10.65
CA ALA A 78 9.13 2.87 9.65
C ALA A 78 8.47 2.65 8.29
N ILE A 79 8.62 3.65 7.42
CA ILE A 79 8.14 3.62 6.04
C ILE A 79 9.31 3.85 5.08
N TYR A 80 9.37 3.04 4.03
CA TYR A 80 10.15 3.31 2.82
C TYR A 80 9.18 3.72 1.71
N GLU A 81 9.28 4.97 1.23
CA GLU A 81 8.42 5.46 0.16
C GLU A 81 8.93 5.00 -1.20
N HIS A 82 8.17 4.12 -1.86
CA HIS A 82 8.48 3.65 -3.22
C HIS A 82 7.69 4.46 -4.24
N HIS A 83 8.42 5.22 -5.07
CA HIS A 83 7.86 6.04 -6.14
C HIS A 83 7.87 5.35 -7.51
N GLY A 84 8.37 4.11 -7.59
CA GLY A 84 8.42 3.35 -8.83
C GLY A 84 7.13 2.60 -9.15
N PHE A 85 7.21 1.68 -10.11
CA PHE A 85 6.07 0.83 -10.46
C PHE A 85 5.65 -0.05 -9.27
N TRP A 86 4.36 -0.07 -8.97
CA TRP A 86 3.72 -0.99 -8.04
C TRP A 86 2.27 -1.26 -8.48
N ARG A 87 1.85 -2.51 -8.43
CA ARG A 87 0.46 -2.95 -8.68
C ARG A 87 0.16 -4.19 -7.84
N ALA A 88 -1.03 -4.23 -7.25
CA ALA A 88 -1.62 -5.45 -6.71
C ALA A 88 -2.43 -6.18 -7.79
N MET A 89 -2.65 -7.48 -7.59
CA MET A 89 -3.48 -8.31 -8.46
C MET A 89 -4.53 -9.01 -7.62
N ASP A 90 -5.63 -8.30 -7.34
CA ASP A 90 -6.69 -8.80 -6.45
C ASP A 90 -7.86 -9.40 -7.23
N THR A 91 -8.04 -8.96 -8.48
CA THR A 91 -9.17 -9.33 -9.33
C THR A 91 -8.71 -9.92 -10.66
N PHE A 92 -9.63 -10.60 -11.36
CA PHE A 92 -9.37 -11.09 -12.71
C PHE A 92 -9.01 -9.96 -13.69
N LYS A 93 -9.61 -8.78 -13.49
CA LYS A 93 -9.28 -7.59 -14.29
C LYS A 93 -7.83 -7.16 -14.08
N ASP A 94 -7.35 -7.15 -12.84
CA ASP A 94 -5.94 -6.81 -12.55
C ASP A 94 -4.99 -7.82 -13.20
N ALA A 95 -5.35 -9.11 -13.22
CA ALA A 95 -4.58 -10.13 -13.91
C ALA A 95 -4.53 -9.91 -15.43
N GLN A 96 -5.64 -9.49 -16.04
CA GLN A 96 -5.64 -9.11 -17.47
C GLN A 96 -4.76 -7.89 -17.73
N GLU A 97 -4.86 -6.85 -16.90
CA GLU A 97 -4.02 -5.65 -16.98
C GLU A 97 -2.53 -5.98 -16.83
N MET A 98 -2.17 -6.79 -15.83
CA MET A 98 -0.79 -7.23 -15.62
C MET A 98 -0.24 -8.06 -16.78
N ASN A 99 -1.06 -8.90 -17.42
CA ASN A 99 -0.66 -9.64 -18.62
C ASN A 99 -0.38 -8.73 -19.82
N VAL A 100 -1.10 -7.61 -19.95
CA VAL A 100 -0.81 -6.59 -20.97
C VAL A 100 0.54 -5.94 -20.67
N ILE A 101 0.73 -5.45 -19.44
CA ILE A 101 1.98 -4.79 -19.02
C ILE A 101 3.17 -5.74 -19.19
N TRP A 102 3.00 -7.04 -18.90
CA TRP A 102 4.03 -8.05 -19.08
C TRP A 102 4.53 -8.17 -20.52
N ARG A 103 3.62 -8.12 -21.50
CA ARG A 103 3.96 -8.22 -22.93
C ARG A 103 4.65 -6.97 -23.46
N GLU A 104 4.43 -5.83 -22.81
CA GLU A 104 4.95 -4.54 -23.26
C GLU A 104 6.29 -4.20 -22.60
N SER A 105 6.34 -4.16 -21.27
CA SER A 105 7.51 -3.64 -20.53
C SER A 105 7.87 -4.42 -19.28
N ALA A 106 6.89 -4.99 -18.56
CA ALA A 106 7.07 -5.71 -17.30
C ALA A 106 8.05 -5.00 -16.32
N PRO A 107 7.76 -3.80 -15.79
CA PRO A 107 8.74 -3.03 -15.01
C PRO A 107 9.29 -3.73 -13.76
N TRP A 108 8.60 -4.76 -13.26
CA TRP A 108 9.05 -5.60 -12.15
C TRP A 108 10.08 -6.67 -12.56
N LYS A 109 10.26 -6.91 -13.85
CA LYS A 109 11.19 -7.91 -14.39
C LYS A 109 12.60 -7.31 -14.49
N MET A 110 13.39 -7.52 -13.45
CA MET A 110 14.76 -7.00 -13.32
C MET A 110 15.85 -8.09 -13.33
N TRP A 111 15.52 -9.27 -13.88
CA TRP A 111 16.42 -10.43 -13.99
C TRP A 111 16.78 -10.74 -15.44
#